data_AF-A0A7C2L5B0-F1
#
_entry.id   AF-A0A7C2L5B0-F1
#
_cell.length_a   1.000
_cell.length_b   1.000
_cell.length_c   1.000
_cell.angle_alpha   90.00
_cell.angle_beta   90.00
_cell.angle_gamma   90.00
#
_symmetry.space_group_name_H-M   'P 1'
#
loop_
_entity.id
_entity.type
_entity.pdbx_description
1 polymer ?
#
loop_
_entity_poly.entity_id
_entity_poly.type
_entity_poly.pdbx_seq_one_letter_code
_entity_poly.pdbx_strand_id
1 'polypeptide(L)'
;MEDAKAKLIELISGRWRSQILYTGVKLGVFDALAHGPKNAASVARELNVDAGLLYRLMRALGSLELLKEDHTGTFSLTPMGELLRRDHPQTLRGITLWEEGPLTYFAWRHLSDLIKEGKQDGFVREF
;
A
#
# COMPACT_ATOMS: atom_id res chain seq x y z
N MET A 1 -9.96 -14.45 25.22
CA MET A 1 -9.11 -15.42 24.47
C MET A 1 -9.34 -15.28 22.97
N GLU A 2 -10.60 -15.25 22.50
CA GLU A 2 -10.99 -14.94 21.12
C GLU A 2 -10.38 -13.63 20.59
N ASP A 3 -10.48 -12.55 21.38
CA ASP A 3 -10.00 -11.21 21.04
C ASP A 3 -8.47 -11.13 20.86
N ALA A 4 -7.71 -11.83 21.72
CA ALA A 4 -6.26 -11.89 21.62
C ALA A 4 -5.78 -12.59 20.34
N LYS A 5 -6.51 -13.62 19.90
CA LYS A 5 -6.21 -14.34 18.65
C LYS A 5 -6.47 -13.46 17.43
N ALA A 6 -7.60 -12.74 17.41
CA ALA A 6 -7.93 -11.81 16.33
C ALA A 6 -6.87 -10.71 16.19
N LYS A 7 -6.51 -10.08 17.31
CA LYS A 7 -5.45 -9.04 17.35
C LYS A 7 -4.09 -9.58 16.90
N LEU A 8 -3.73 -10.81 17.28
CA LEU A 8 -2.47 -11.41 16.83
C LEU A 8 -2.48 -11.70 15.33
N ILE A 9 -3.61 -12.16 14.78
CA ILE A 9 -3.77 -12.33 13.33
C ILE A 9 -3.63 -10.99 12.61
N GLU A 10 -4.20 -9.90 13.13
CA GLU A 10 -4.03 -8.56 12.58
C GLU A 10 -2.56 -8.12 12.54
N LEU A 11 -1.79 -8.36 13.62
CA LEU A 11 -0.36 -8.05 13.65
C LEU A 11 0.44 -8.88 12.65
N ILE A 12 0.22 -10.20 12.60
CA ILE A 12 0.87 -11.11 11.63
C ILE A 12 0.56 -10.66 10.21
N SER A 13 -0.68 -10.23 9.99
CA SER A 13 -1.21 -9.82 8.71
C SER A 13 -1.03 -8.32 8.42
N GLY A 14 -0.33 -7.55 9.26
CA GLY A 14 -0.14 -6.11 9.02
C GLY A 14 0.72 -5.83 7.78
N ARG A 15 1.79 -6.61 7.61
CA ARG A 15 2.83 -6.36 6.58
C ARG A 15 2.29 -6.38 5.15
N TRP A 16 1.56 -7.42 4.76
CA TRP A 16 1.04 -7.53 3.37
C TRP A 16 0.00 -6.45 3.07
N ARG A 17 -0.82 -6.04 4.06
CA ARG A 17 -1.75 -4.91 3.91
C ARG A 17 -0.98 -3.61 3.63
N SER A 18 0.09 -3.35 4.40
CA SER A 18 0.94 -2.17 4.21
C SER A 18 1.64 -2.17 2.83
N GLN A 19 2.13 -3.33 2.38
CA GLN A 19 2.77 -3.47 1.07
C GLN A 19 1.79 -3.32 -0.10
N ILE A 20 0.55 -3.78 0.03
CA ILE A 20 -0.52 -3.53 -0.95
C ILE A 20 -0.79 -2.02 -1.07
N LEU A 21 -0.95 -1.33 0.06
CA LEU A 21 -1.10 0.13 0.12
C LEU A 21 0.08 0.84 -0.55
N TYR A 22 1.30 0.54 -0.13
CA TYR A 22 2.53 1.12 -0.70
C TYR A 22 2.61 0.92 -2.21
N THR A 23 2.30 -0.28 -2.70
CA THR A 23 2.35 -0.59 -4.13
C THR A 23 1.34 0.26 -4.91
N GLY A 24 0.10 0.39 -4.42
CA GLY A 24 -0.90 1.26 -5.04
C GLY A 24 -0.46 2.73 -5.11
N VAL A 25 0.14 3.24 -4.03
CA VAL A 25 0.67 4.61 -3.96
C VAL A 25 1.85 4.80 -4.92
N LYS A 26 2.79 3.86 -4.91
CA LYS A 26 4.01 3.90 -5.73
C LYS A 26 3.68 3.85 -7.23
N LEU A 27 2.74 2.99 -7.63
CA LEU A 27 2.31 2.88 -9.02
C LEU A 27 1.45 4.06 -9.49
N GLY A 28 0.92 4.88 -8.57
CA GLY A 28 0.07 6.03 -8.93
C GLY A 28 -1.40 5.68 -9.17
N VAL A 29 -1.89 4.57 -8.59
CA VAL A 29 -3.29 4.13 -8.74
C VAL A 29 -4.28 5.19 -8.25
N PHE A 30 -3.97 5.83 -7.12
CA PHE A 30 -4.82 6.87 -6.53
C PHE A 30 -4.90 8.12 -7.39
N ASP A 31 -3.75 8.53 -7.96
CA ASP A 31 -3.68 9.67 -8.88
C ASP A 31 -4.48 9.37 -10.17
N ALA A 32 -4.38 8.15 -10.70
CA ALA A 32 -5.12 7.75 -11.92
C ALA A 32 -6.64 7.73 -11.73
N LEU A 33 -7.14 7.55 -10.51
CA LEU A 33 -8.58 7.57 -10.18
C LEU A 33 -9.09 8.93 -9.70
N ALA A 34 -8.22 9.95 -9.61
CA ALA A 34 -8.56 11.27 -9.06
C ALA A 34 -9.67 12.00 -9.82
N HIS A 35 -9.84 11.71 -11.11
CA HIS A 35 -10.83 12.33 -11.99
C HIS A 35 -12.08 11.48 -12.22
N GLY A 36 -12.27 10.44 -11.41
CA GLY A 36 -13.48 9.63 -11.39
C GLY A 36 -13.24 8.14 -11.66
N PRO A 37 -14.33 7.35 -11.66
CA PRO A 37 -14.25 5.90 -11.74
C PRO A 37 -13.65 5.40 -13.06
N LYS A 38 -12.75 4.40 -13.00
CA LYS A 38 -12.15 3.75 -14.17
C LYS A 38 -12.04 2.23 -13.97
N ASN A 39 -12.15 1.47 -15.06
CA ASN A 39 -11.83 0.04 -15.02
C ASN A 39 -10.30 -0.18 -14.97
N ALA A 40 -9.88 -1.35 -14.49
CA ALA A 40 -8.47 -1.67 -14.32
C ALA A 40 -7.68 -1.64 -15.64
N ALA A 41 -8.28 -2.00 -16.77
CA ALA A 41 -7.62 -1.96 -18.08
C ALA A 41 -7.27 -0.54 -18.52
N SER A 42 -8.11 0.45 -18.22
CA SER A 42 -7.84 1.86 -18.50
C SER A 42 -6.75 2.41 -17.58
N VAL A 43 -6.80 2.10 -16.29
CA VAL A 43 -5.75 2.50 -15.34
C VAL A 43 -4.41 1.85 -15.71
N ALA A 44 -4.42 0.57 -16.10
CA ALA A 44 -3.20 -0.15 -16.51
C ALA A 44 -2.53 0.47 -17.74
N ARG A 45 -3.32 0.91 -18.73
CA ARG A 45 -2.80 1.64 -19.89
C ARG A 45 -2.18 2.98 -19.50
N GLU A 46 -2.84 3.74 -18.63
CA GLU A 46 -2.35 5.04 -18.14
C GLU A 46 -1.03 4.90 -17.37
N LEU A 47 -0.92 3.87 -16.54
CA LEU A 47 0.25 3.62 -15.70
C LEU A 47 1.34 2.77 -16.39
N ASN A 48 1.09 2.29 -17.61
CA ASN A 48 1.95 1.35 -18.35
C ASN A 48 2.35 0.10 -17.53
N VAL A 49 1.33 -0.60 -17.00
CA VAL A 49 1.49 -1.84 -16.21
C VAL A 49 0.59 -2.95 -16.74
N ASP A 50 0.82 -4.18 -16.27
CA ASP A 50 -0.03 -5.32 -16.62
C ASP A 50 -1.47 -5.17 -16.06
N ALA A 51 -2.47 -5.35 -16.92
CA ALA A 51 -3.87 -5.16 -16.57
C ALA A 51 -4.41 -6.23 -15.58
N GLY A 52 -3.97 -7.48 -15.71
CA GLY A 52 -4.44 -8.57 -14.86
C GLY A 52 -3.89 -8.47 -13.44
N LEU A 53 -2.59 -8.18 -13.31
CA LEU A 53 -1.94 -7.93 -12.02
C LEU A 53 -2.44 -6.65 -11.37
N LEU A 54 -2.65 -5.58 -12.15
CA LEU A 54 -3.23 -4.35 -11.61
C LEU A 54 -4.66 -4.58 -11.12
N TYR A 55 -5.50 -5.32 -11.85
CA TYR A 55 -6.84 -5.67 -11.38
C TYR A 55 -6.80 -6.37 -10.00
N ARG A 56 -5.90 -7.34 -9.83
CA ARG A 56 -5.72 -8.04 -8.53
C ARG A 56 -5.28 -7.08 -7.43
N LEU A 57 -4.38 -6.14 -7.72
CA LEU A 57 -3.96 -5.11 -6.77
C LEU A 57 -5.14 -4.20 -6.40
N MET A 58 -5.90 -3.72 -7.38
CA MET A 58 -7.07 -2.84 -7.15
C MET A 58 -8.16 -3.54 -6.34
N ARG A 59 -8.38 -4.85 -6.57
CA ARG A 59 -9.26 -5.68 -5.73
C ARG A 59 -8.75 -5.76 -4.29
N ALA A 60 -7.45 -5.98 -4.10
CA ALA A 60 -6.85 -6.02 -2.77
C ALA A 60 -6.96 -4.67 -2.05
N LEU A 61 -6.71 -3.56 -2.75
CA LEU A 61 -6.95 -2.19 -2.23
C LEU A 61 -8.43 -1.98 -1.88
N GLY A 62 -9.36 -2.57 -2.63
CA GLY A 62 -10.78 -2.56 -2.31
C GLY A 62 -11.12 -3.35 -1.03
N SER A 63 -10.47 -4.48 -0.80
CA SER A 63 -10.58 -5.22 0.47
C SER A 63 -9.98 -4.48 1.68
N LEU A 64 -9.14 -3.47 1.44
CA LEU A 64 -8.64 -2.54 2.45
C LEU A 64 -9.47 -1.25 2.53
N GLU A 65 -10.64 -1.21 1.87
CA GLU A 65 -11.55 -0.05 1.85
C GLU A 65 -10.94 1.24 1.28
N LEU A 66 -9.87 1.12 0.47
CA LEU A 66 -9.24 2.26 -0.21
C LEU A 66 -9.90 2.56 -1.56
N LEU A 67 -10.41 1.51 -2.21
CA LEU A 67 -11.15 1.58 -3.46
C LEU A 67 -12.54 0.95 -3.29
N LYS A 68 -13.46 1.30 -4.18
CA LYS A 68 -14.75 0.63 -4.33
C LYS A 68 -14.87 0.12 -5.76
N GLU A 69 -15.16 -1.16 -5.94
CA GLU A 69 -15.52 -1.74 -7.23
C GLU A 69 -17.06 -1.79 -7.35
N ASP A 70 -17.59 -1.38 -8.49
CA ASP A 70 -19.01 -1.51 -8.80
C ASP A 70 -19.34 -2.78 -9.62
N HIS A 71 -20.62 -2.98 -9.91
CA HIS A 71 -21.12 -4.13 -10.67
C HIS A 71 -20.63 -4.18 -12.13
N THR A 72 -20.04 -3.09 -12.65
CA THR A 72 -19.49 -3.00 -13.99
C THR A 72 -17.98 -3.29 -14.04
N GLY A 73 -17.34 -3.55 -12.89
CA GLY A 73 -15.89 -3.74 -12.78
C GLY A 73 -15.11 -2.42 -12.85
N THR A 74 -15.78 -1.30 -12.54
CA THR A 74 -15.18 0.03 -12.47
C THR A 74 -14.79 0.33 -11.02
N PHE A 75 -13.63 0.94 -10.82
CA PHE A 75 -13.10 1.29 -9.51
C PHE A 75 -13.18 2.79 -9.28
N SER A 76 -13.58 3.20 -8.07
CA SER A 76 -13.53 4.57 -7.59
C SER A 76 -12.77 4.66 -6.26
N LEU A 77 -12.27 5.85 -5.91
CA LEU A 77 -11.71 6.11 -4.58
C LEU A 77 -12.80 6.09 -3.51
N THR A 78 -12.45 5.63 -2.31
CA THR A 78 -13.22 5.88 -1.09
C THR A 78 -12.69 7.16 -0.40
N PRO A 79 -13.37 7.70 0.63
CA PRO A 79 -12.82 8.82 1.41
C PRO A 79 -11.42 8.54 1.97
N MET A 80 -11.10 7.28 2.32
CA MET A 80 -9.77 6.90 2.77
C MET A 80 -8.75 6.86 1.61
N GLY A 81 -9.16 6.41 0.43
CA GLY A 81 -8.33 6.41 -0.78
C GLY A 81 -8.00 7.82 -1.28
N GLU A 82 -8.90 8.79 -1.12
CA GLU A 82 -8.67 10.20 -1.49
C GLU A 82 -7.46 10.81 -0.77
N LEU A 83 -7.20 10.39 0.48
CA LEU A 83 -6.03 10.85 1.26
C LEU A 83 -4.69 10.42 0.66
N LEU A 84 -4.67 9.53 -0.32
CA LEU A 84 -3.44 9.02 -0.96
C LEU A 84 -3.16 9.66 -2.32
N ARG A 85 -4.05 10.54 -2.80
CA ARG A 85 -3.79 11.35 -3.98
C ARG A 85 -2.70 12.37 -3.70
N ARG A 86 -1.89 12.68 -4.71
CA ARG A 86 -0.82 13.66 -4.63
C ARG A 86 -1.31 15.09 -4.41
N ASP A 87 -2.47 15.43 -4.96
CA ASP A 87 -3.05 16.77 -4.92
C ASP A 87 -3.98 17.00 -3.73
N HIS A 88 -4.18 16.00 -2.87
CA HIS A 88 -5.00 16.16 -1.67
C HIS A 88 -4.28 17.05 -0.63
N PRO A 89 -4.94 18.08 -0.06
CA PRO A 89 -4.29 19.02 0.86
C PRO A 89 -3.77 18.36 2.15
N GLN A 90 -4.35 17.22 2.53
CA GLN A 90 -3.93 16.40 3.66
C GLN A 90 -3.34 15.07 3.21
N THR A 91 -2.62 15.06 2.09
CA THR A 91 -2.11 13.83 1.50
C THR A 91 -1.20 13.05 2.45
N LEU A 92 -1.47 11.74 2.59
CA LEU A 92 -0.63 10.78 3.29
C LEU A 92 0.30 10.01 2.33
N ARG A 93 0.31 10.38 1.05
CA ARG A 93 1.17 9.76 0.03
C ARG A 93 2.64 9.76 0.43
N GLY A 94 3.12 10.90 0.94
CA GLY A 94 4.53 11.07 1.32
C GLY A 94 4.95 10.12 2.45
N ILE A 95 4.18 10.07 3.53
CA ILE A 95 4.48 9.18 4.66
C ILE A 95 4.34 7.71 4.28
N THR A 96 3.34 7.33 3.46
CA THR A 96 3.23 5.96 2.95
C THR A 96 4.45 5.54 2.15
N LEU A 97 4.97 6.41 1.26
CA LEU A 97 6.17 6.10 0.47
C LEU A 97 7.45 6.05 1.30
N TRP A 98 7.51 6.83 2.38
CA TRP A 98 8.64 6.86 3.30
C TRP A 98 8.67 5.61 4.20
N GLU A 99 7.57 5.31 4.89
CA GLU A 99 7.49 4.22 5.88
C GLU A 99 7.67 2.84 5.25
N GLU A 100 7.10 2.62 4.07
CA GLU A 100 7.21 1.33 3.35
C GLU A 100 8.23 1.40 2.19
N GLY A 101 9.00 2.48 2.12
CA GLY A 101 10.08 2.66 1.16
C GLY A 101 11.27 1.74 1.45
N PRO A 102 12.16 1.53 0.46
CA PRO A 102 13.28 0.59 0.60
C PRO A 102 14.13 0.83 1.87
N LEU A 103 14.50 2.08 2.14
CA LEU A 103 15.33 2.45 3.30
C LEU A 103 14.73 1.99 4.63
N THR A 104 13.47 2.36 4.88
CA THR A 104 12.79 2.03 6.14
C THR A 104 12.50 0.52 6.21
N TYR A 105 12.06 -0.07 5.11
CA TYR A 105 11.80 -1.50 5.01
C TYR A 105 13.04 -2.36 5.33
N PHE A 106 14.23 -1.96 4.84
CA PHE A 106 15.48 -2.67 5.12
C PHE A 106 15.90 -2.54 6.59
N ALA A 107 15.75 -1.37 7.20
CA ALA A 107 16.01 -1.23 8.63
C ALA A 107 15.16 -2.21 9.47
N TRP A 108 13.88 -2.37 9.14
CA TRP A 108 13.00 -3.34 9.80
C TRP A 108 13.38 -4.80 9.55
N ARG A 109 13.94 -5.12 8.37
CA ARG A 109 14.46 -6.46 8.06
C ARG A 109 15.56 -6.89 9.02
N HIS A 110 16.40 -5.95 9.46
CA HIS A 110 17.54 -6.24 10.33
C HIS A 110 17.23 -6.22 11.82
N LEU A 111 16.02 -5.84 12.24
CA LEU A 111 15.68 -5.61 13.65
C LEU A 111 16.07 -6.76 14.59
N SER A 112 15.84 -8.01 14.18
CA SER A 112 16.21 -9.18 14.98
C SER A 112 17.72 -9.30 15.20
N ASP A 113 18.53 -8.97 14.19
CA ASP A 113 19.99 -9.04 14.28
C ASP A 113 20.55 -7.87 15.09
N LEU A 114 19.99 -6.67 14.91
CA LEU A 114 20.34 -5.49 15.72
C LEU A 114 20.16 -5.75 17.23
N ILE A 115 19.07 -6.43 17.61
CA ILE A 115 18.80 -6.80 19.01
C ILE A 115 19.80 -7.85 19.49
N LYS A 116 20.06 -8.90 18.69
CA LYS A 116 21.01 -9.96 19.06
C LYS A 116 22.44 -9.45 19.22
N GLU A 117 22.83 -8.49 18.39
CA GLU A 117 24.20 -7.98 18.34
C GLU A 117 24.40 -6.71 19.18
N GLY A 118 23.32 -6.06 19.61
CA GLY A 118 23.37 -4.80 20.37
C GLY A 118 23.88 -3.61 19.55
N LYS A 119 23.75 -3.65 18.22
CA LYS A 119 24.22 -2.59 17.31
C LYS A 119 23.04 -1.96 16.60
N GLN A 120 23.07 -0.64 16.41
CA GLN A 120 22.03 0.12 15.69
C GLN A 120 22.52 0.51 14.29
N ASP A 121 23.07 -0.45 13.55
CA ASP A 121 23.72 -0.26 12.26
C ASP A 121 22.87 -0.76 11.08
N GLY A 122 21.55 -0.89 11.24
CA GLY A 122 20.65 -1.46 10.23
C GLY A 122 20.70 -0.75 8.87
N PHE A 123 20.89 0.57 8.85
CA PHE A 123 21.08 1.31 7.60
C PHE A 123 22.45 1.05 6.96
N VAL A 124 23.51 0.83 7.75
CA VAL A 124 24.87 0.54 7.27
C VAL A 124 24.98 -0.88 6.71
N ARG A 125 24.10 -1.81 7.11
CA ARG A 125 24.14 -3.18 6.58
C ARG A 125 23.64 -3.30 5.14
N GLU A 126 22.85 -2.34 4.68
CA GLU A 126 22.23 -2.36 3.36
C GLU A 126 23.05 -1.55 2.32
N PHE A 127 23.97 -0.68 2.74
CA PHE A 127 24.81 0.18 1.88
C PHE A 127 26.29 0.10 2.25
#